data_AF-A0A535PIC3-F1
#
_entry.id   AF-A0A535PIC3-F1
#
_cell.length_a   1.000
_cell.length_b   1.000
_cell.length_c   1.000
_cell.angle_alpha   90.00
_cell.angle_beta   90.00
_cell.angle_gamma   90.00
#
_symmetry.space_group_name_H-M   'P 1'
#
loop_
_entity.id
_entity.type
_entity.pdbx_description
1 polymer ?
#
loop_
_entity_poly.entity_id
_entity_poly.type
_entity_poly.pdbx_seq_one_letter_code
_entity_poly.pdbx_strand_id
1 'polypeptide(L)'
;LSAIRVPTLVLHRTDEILFDVEQSRYLARHIPGAKLVELAGNDHLPFVGDSDSIADEVQEFTTGVREPLRPDRVLATVLFVDISGSTLQAAQLGDRVWRDRLGAFRMMVREQLQRYRGVEVDTAGDGFLATFDGPGRALRCASAIREGAGSLGIAVRAGVHTGEVEVLAAGIAGLAVHVGARIAALATAGEILVSGTVRDLVTGSGFAFLESGSHALKGVPGEWKVFALGQPNFT
;
A
#
# COMPACT_ATOMS: atom_id res chain seq x y z
N LEU A 1 20.69 37.96 -24.85
CA LEU A 1 20.35 37.32 -23.55
C LEU A 1 21.10 37.94 -22.35
N SER A 2 22.15 38.74 -22.56
CA SER A 2 22.88 39.49 -21.53
C SER A 2 22.08 40.55 -20.75
N ALA A 3 20.86 40.87 -21.19
CA ALA A 3 19.94 41.75 -20.45
C ALA A 3 19.25 41.04 -19.27
N ILE A 4 19.19 39.70 -19.26
CA ILE A 4 18.66 38.93 -18.13
C ILE A 4 19.76 38.83 -17.08
N ARG A 5 19.51 39.40 -15.90
CA ARG A 5 20.47 39.47 -14.78
C ARG A 5 19.97 38.85 -13.48
N VAL A 6 18.77 38.26 -13.52
CA VAL A 6 18.20 37.53 -12.38
C VAL A 6 18.61 36.06 -12.45
N PRO A 7 18.67 35.35 -11.31
CA PRO A 7 18.81 33.90 -11.31
C PRO A 7 17.79 33.29 -12.29
N THR A 8 18.24 32.37 -13.13
CA THR A 8 17.39 31.74 -14.15
C THR A 8 17.55 30.21 -14.11
N LEU A 9 16.43 29.50 -14.04
CA LEU A 9 16.36 28.05 -14.22
C LEU A 9 15.83 27.74 -15.63
N VAL A 10 16.50 26.84 -16.33
CA VAL A 10 16.09 26.31 -17.63
C VAL A 10 15.86 24.81 -17.46
N LEU A 11 14.63 24.35 -17.69
CA LEU A 11 14.26 22.94 -17.64
C LEU A 11 14.05 22.40 -19.06
N HIS A 12 14.43 21.16 -19.31
CA HIS A 12 14.21 20.49 -20.60
C HIS A 12 14.01 18.99 -20.43
N ARG A 13 13.07 18.40 -21.18
CA ARG A 13 12.83 16.95 -21.22
C ARG A 13 13.65 16.30 -22.34
N THR A 14 14.52 15.35 -22.04
CA THR A 14 15.49 14.84 -23.03
C THR A 14 14.87 14.03 -24.16
N ASP A 15 13.68 13.46 -23.95
CA ASP A 15 12.95 12.67 -24.95
C ASP A 15 11.83 13.49 -25.61
N GLU A 16 11.85 14.82 -25.44
CA GLU A 16 10.92 15.75 -26.07
C GLU A 16 11.03 15.69 -27.61
N ILE A 17 9.87 15.61 -28.27
CA ILE A 17 9.80 15.43 -29.73
C ILE A 17 9.52 16.74 -30.46
N LEU A 18 8.97 17.75 -29.79
CA LEU A 18 8.61 19.02 -30.42
C LEU A 18 9.71 20.08 -30.35
N PHE A 19 10.60 20.00 -29.34
CA PHE A 19 11.62 21.02 -29.07
C PHE A 19 12.97 20.37 -28.81
N ASP A 20 13.98 20.80 -29.55
CA ASP A 20 15.35 20.31 -29.43
C ASP A 20 16.01 20.83 -28.14
N VAL A 21 16.66 19.95 -27.38
CA VAL A 21 17.45 20.26 -26.19
C VAL A 21 18.52 21.32 -26.41
N GLU A 22 19.07 21.44 -27.63
CA GLU A 22 20.04 22.48 -27.95
C GLU A 22 19.45 23.90 -27.81
N GLN A 23 18.14 24.08 -27.91
CA GLN A 23 17.51 25.38 -27.63
C GLN A 23 17.64 25.74 -26.15
N SER A 24 17.38 24.80 -25.24
CA SER A 24 17.55 25.01 -23.79
C SER A 24 19.03 25.18 -23.40
N ARG A 25 19.93 24.42 -24.03
CA ARG A 25 21.39 24.59 -23.84
C ARG A 25 21.87 25.94 -24.34
N TYR A 26 21.35 26.43 -25.47
CA TYR A 26 21.64 27.76 -25.97
C TYR A 26 21.25 28.83 -24.95
N LEU A 27 20.04 28.77 -24.40
CA LEU A 27 19.58 29.71 -23.35
C LEU A 27 20.51 29.68 -22.14
N ALA A 28 20.83 28.50 -21.62
CA ALA A 28 21.70 28.35 -20.46
C ALA A 28 23.13 28.89 -20.69
N ARG A 29 23.70 28.69 -21.88
CA ARG A 29 25.03 29.24 -22.23
C ARG A 29 25.06 30.77 -22.34
N HIS A 30 23.92 31.39 -22.67
CA HIS A 30 23.86 32.82 -23.01
C HIS A 30 23.16 33.70 -21.96
N ILE A 31 22.55 33.09 -20.95
CA ILE A 31 22.00 33.79 -19.77
C ILE A 31 23.01 33.65 -18.62
N PRO A 32 23.66 34.74 -18.16
CA PRO A 32 24.63 34.67 -17.09
C PRO A 32 24.06 34.05 -15.80
N GLY A 33 24.68 32.99 -15.30
CA GLY A 33 24.28 32.33 -14.06
C GLY A 33 23.05 31.42 -14.18
N ALA A 34 22.61 31.08 -15.39
CA ALA A 34 21.50 30.15 -15.58
C ALA A 34 21.88 28.71 -15.17
N LYS A 35 20.98 28.02 -14.47
CA LYS A 35 21.04 26.58 -14.18
C LYS A 35 20.23 25.84 -15.25
N LEU A 36 20.86 24.94 -16.01
CA LEU A 36 20.16 23.99 -16.88
C LEU A 36 19.94 22.69 -16.14
N VAL A 37 18.71 22.16 -16.19
CA VAL A 37 18.41 20.80 -15.74
C VAL A 37 17.70 20.06 -16.87
N GLU A 38 18.29 18.93 -17.26
CA GLU A 38 17.74 18.00 -18.24
C GLU A 38 17.06 16.85 -17.48
N LEU A 39 15.75 16.69 -17.68
CA LEU A 39 14.90 15.69 -17.05
C LEU A 39 14.56 14.59 -18.06
N ALA A 40 14.46 13.34 -17.60
CA ALA A 40 14.03 12.23 -18.47
C ALA A 40 12.55 12.35 -18.86
N GLY A 41 12.12 11.73 -19.97
CA GLY A 41 10.72 11.73 -20.41
C GLY A 41 10.44 12.72 -21.55
N ASN A 42 9.18 12.73 -22.01
CA ASN A 42 8.74 13.45 -23.21
C ASN A 42 7.54 14.40 -22.97
N ASP A 43 7.18 14.63 -21.69
CA ASP A 43 6.05 15.47 -21.34
C ASP A 43 6.39 16.96 -21.48
N HIS A 44 5.91 17.57 -22.56
CA HIS A 44 6.19 18.99 -22.85
C HIS A 44 5.54 19.97 -21.85
N LEU A 45 4.37 19.62 -21.33
CA LEU A 45 3.58 20.50 -20.48
C LEU A 45 3.94 20.26 -19.01
N PRO A 46 4.25 21.32 -18.23
CA PRO A 46 4.73 21.15 -16.85
C PRO A 46 3.67 20.58 -15.88
N PHE A 47 2.42 20.47 -16.31
CA PHE A 47 1.30 19.93 -15.54
C PHE A 47 0.79 18.57 -16.07
N VAL A 48 1.53 17.94 -16.98
CA VAL A 48 1.19 16.62 -17.55
C VAL A 48 2.34 15.66 -17.30
N GLY A 49 2.02 14.41 -16.99
CA GLY A 49 3.00 13.35 -16.76
C GLY A 49 3.74 13.54 -15.44
N ASP A 50 5.06 13.47 -15.47
CA ASP A 50 5.95 13.58 -14.31
C ASP A 50 6.09 15.05 -13.83
N SER A 51 4.98 15.66 -13.40
CA SER A 51 4.95 17.06 -12.93
C SER A 51 5.79 17.29 -11.68
N ASP A 52 5.96 16.26 -10.85
CA ASP A 52 6.65 16.36 -9.57
C ASP A 52 8.14 16.65 -9.74
N SER A 53 8.81 16.02 -10.72
CA SER A 53 10.23 16.32 -10.98
C SER A 53 10.48 17.76 -11.45
N ILE A 54 9.51 18.35 -12.16
CA ILE A 54 9.56 19.77 -12.55
C ILE A 54 9.36 20.66 -11.32
N ALA A 55 8.35 20.34 -10.50
CA ALA A 55 8.06 21.07 -9.27
C ALA A 55 9.24 21.05 -8.30
N ASP A 56 9.90 19.90 -8.16
CA ASP A 56 11.09 19.72 -7.32
C ASP A 56 12.23 20.66 -7.71
N GLU A 57 12.56 20.76 -9.00
CA GLU A 57 13.64 21.63 -9.47
C GLU A 57 13.28 23.12 -9.34
N VAL A 58 12.00 23.48 -9.55
CA VAL A 58 11.52 24.85 -9.32
C VAL A 58 11.57 25.19 -7.83
N GLN A 59 11.17 24.27 -6.95
CA GLN A 59 11.21 24.46 -5.50
C GLN A 59 12.65 24.63 -5.01
N GLU A 60 13.57 23.73 -5.41
CA GLU A 60 14.98 23.84 -5.04
C GLU A 60 15.56 25.17 -5.52
N PHE A 61 15.25 25.57 -6.75
CA PHE A 61 15.74 26.82 -7.32
C PHE A 61 15.21 28.07 -6.60
N THR A 62 13.94 28.07 -6.20
CA THR A 62 13.29 29.23 -5.57
C THR A 62 13.53 29.32 -4.06
N THR A 63 13.65 28.18 -3.38
CA THR A 63 13.74 28.10 -1.91
C THR A 63 15.13 27.76 -1.40
N GLY A 64 16.01 27.21 -2.25
CA GLY A 64 17.31 26.66 -1.86
C GLY A 64 17.21 25.33 -1.10
N VAL A 65 16.00 24.77 -0.93
CA VAL A 65 15.75 23.52 -0.22
C VAL A 65 15.22 22.49 -1.20
N ARG A 66 15.94 21.38 -1.35
CA ARG A 66 15.39 20.17 -1.95
C ARG A 66 14.73 19.38 -0.82
N GLU A 67 13.41 19.44 -0.72
CA GLU A 67 12.73 18.49 0.16
C GLU A 67 12.97 17.08 -0.42
N PRO A 68 13.43 16.11 0.39
CA PRO A 68 13.46 14.74 -0.09
C PRO A 68 12.04 14.36 -0.48
N LEU A 69 11.86 13.75 -1.66
CA LEU A 69 10.60 13.12 -2.08
C LEU A 69 10.02 12.40 -0.86
N ARG A 70 9.02 13.02 -0.23
CA ARG A 70 8.34 12.36 0.88
C ARG A 70 7.54 11.27 0.19
N PRO A 71 7.77 9.99 0.48
CA PRO A 71 6.98 8.94 -0.14
C PRO A 71 5.51 9.29 0.07
N ASP A 72 4.71 9.20 -0.99
CA ASP A 72 3.30 9.59 -0.95
C ASP A 72 2.63 8.91 0.22
N ARG A 73 2.26 9.71 1.22
CA ARG A 73 1.54 9.23 2.39
C ARG A 73 0.07 9.25 2.07
N VAL A 74 -0.51 8.07 2.01
CA VAL A 74 -1.93 7.88 1.74
C VAL A 74 -2.57 7.15 2.90
N LEU A 75 -3.83 7.50 3.18
CA LEU A 75 -4.64 6.71 4.09
C LEU A 75 -5.09 5.45 3.35
N ALA A 76 -4.70 4.27 3.86
CA ALA A 76 -5.07 2.99 3.28
C ALA A 76 -5.57 2.02 4.34
N THR A 77 -6.39 1.07 3.91
CA THR A 77 -6.71 -0.12 4.72
C THR A 77 -5.83 -1.27 4.28
N VAL A 78 -5.09 -1.86 5.22
CA VAL A 78 -4.29 -3.06 5.00
C VAL A 78 -5.05 -4.30 5.48
N LEU A 79 -5.04 -5.34 4.66
CA LEU A 79 -5.52 -6.68 4.96
C LEU A 79 -4.33 -7.63 4.95
N PHE A 80 -4.14 -8.33 6.06
CA PHE A 80 -3.21 -9.45 6.15
C PHE A 80 -4.03 -10.75 6.23
N VAL A 81 -3.66 -11.75 5.43
CA VAL A 81 -4.22 -13.10 5.49
C VAL A 81 -3.08 -14.09 5.60
N ASP A 82 -3.21 -15.04 6.52
CA ASP A 82 -2.20 -16.08 6.73
C ASP A 82 -2.88 -17.44 6.91
N ILE A 83 -2.22 -18.51 6.46
CA ILE A 83 -2.73 -19.87 6.62
C ILE A 83 -2.42 -20.36 8.04
N SER A 84 -3.46 -20.79 8.76
CA SER A 84 -3.29 -21.34 10.10
C SER A 84 -2.68 -22.75 10.03
N GLY A 85 -1.51 -22.91 10.63
CA GLY A 85 -0.84 -24.22 10.75
C GLY A 85 -0.36 -24.79 9.41
N SER A 86 0.05 -23.95 8.46
CA SER A 86 0.49 -24.38 7.12
C SER A 86 1.58 -25.45 7.15
N THR A 87 2.58 -25.31 8.02
CA THR A 87 3.66 -26.30 8.20
C THR A 87 3.14 -27.68 8.62
N LEU A 88 2.16 -27.73 9.52
CA LEU A 88 1.57 -28.98 9.99
C LEU A 88 0.76 -29.65 8.88
N GLN A 89 0.00 -28.87 8.12
CA GLN A 89 -0.77 -29.37 6.97
C GLN A 89 0.15 -29.90 5.86
N ALA A 90 1.25 -29.20 5.58
CA ALA A 90 2.25 -29.64 4.61
C ALA A 90 2.85 -31.01 4.99
N ALA A 91 3.22 -31.17 6.26
CA ALA A 91 3.78 -32.42 6.78
C ALA A 91 2.78 -33.59 6.72
N GLN A 92 1.48 -33.34 6.92
CA GLN A 92 0.44 -34.38 6.91
C GLN A 92 -0.01 -34.80 5.51
N LEU A 93 -0.11 -33.84 4.57
CA LEU A 93 -0.64 -34.08 3.23
C LEU A 93 0.45 -34.48 2.22
N GLY A 94 1.72 -34.20 2.54
CA GLY A 94 2.83 -34.32 1.62
C GLY A 94 2.91 -33.17 0.62
N ASP A 95 4.14 -32.88 0.17
CA ASP A 95 4.46 -31.65 -0.57
C ASP A 95 3.65 -31.44 -1.84
N ARG A 96 3.31 -32.50 -2.58
CA ARG A 96 2.59 -32.37 -3.86
C ARG A 96 1.15 -31.91 -3.63
N VAL A 97 0.40 -32.61 -2.77
CA VAL A 97 -1.00 -32.29 -2.46
C VAL A 97 -1.09 -30.91 -1.82
N TRP A 98 -0.14 -30.59 -0.93
CA TRP A 98 -0.06 -29.27 -0.32
C TRP A 98 0.17 -28.17 -1.36
N ARG A 99 1.10 -28.38 -2.30
CA ARG A 99 1.40 -27.41 -3.36
C ARG A 99 0.21 -27.14 -4.28
N ASP A 100 -0.52 -28.19 -4.67
CA ASP A 100 -1.71 -28.04 -5.51
C ASP A 100 -2.81 -27.27 -4.77
N ARG A 101 -3.02 -27.58 -3.48
CA ARG A 101 -3.99 -26.87 -2.63
C ARG A 101 -3.60 -25.41 -2.41
N LEU A 102 -2.32 -25.13 -2.18
CA LEU A 102 -1.81 -23.77 -2.04
C LEU A 102 -1.97 -22.97 -3.35
N GLY A 103 -1.78 -23.61 -4.51
CA GLY A 103 -2.05 -23.01 -5.82
C GLY A 103 -3.51 -22.59 -5.96
N ALA A 104 -4.45 -23.49 -5.65
CA ALA A 104 -5.88 -23.20 -5.68
C ALA A 104 -6.27 -22.07 -4.72
N PHE A 105 -5.73 -22.09 -3.50
CA PHE A 105 -5.94 -21.03 -2.51
C PHE A 105 -5.45 -19.67 -3.01
N ARG A 106 -4.23 -19.60 -3.56
CA ARG A 106 -3.65 -18.35 -4.06
C ARG A 106 -4.46 -17.76 -5.22
N MET A 107 -4.95 -18.60 -6.14
CA MET A 107 -5.83 -18.15 -7.21
C MET A 107 -7.15 -17.59 -6.66
N MET A 108 -7.77 -18.30 -5.72
CA MET A 108 -9.02 -17.87 -5.08
C MET A 108 -8.85 -16.52 -4.36
N VAL A 109 -7.76 -16.34 -3.61
CA VAL A 109 -7.48 -15.06 -2.92
C VAL A 109 -7.38 -13.92 -3.93
N ARG A 110 -6.63 -14.10 -5.03
CA ARG A 110 -6.48 -13.08 -6.07
C ARG A 110 -7.80 -12.71 -6.75
N GLU A 111 -8.68 -13.69 -6.96
CA GLU A 111 -10.03 -13.45 -7.45
C GLU A 111 -10.84 -12.57 -6.48
N GLN A 112 -10.77 -12.85 -5.17
CA GLN A 112 -11.45 -12.01 -4.18
C GLN A 112 -10.84 -10.61 -4.10
N LEU A 113 -9.52 -10.48 -4.15
CA LEU A 113 -8.85 -9.18 -4.20
C LEU A 113 -9.34 -8.37 -5.41
N GLN A 114 -9.35 -8.97 -6.61
CA GLN A 114 -9.86 -8.30 -7.81
C GLN A 114 -11.34 -7.89 -7.65
N ARG A 115 -12.19 -8.80 -7.17
CA ARG A 115 -13.63 -8.54 -6.96
C ARG A 115 -13.90 -7.37 -6.02
N TYR A 116 -13.11 -7.27 -4.95
CA TYR A 116 -13.28 -6.23 -3.94
C TYR A 116 -12.33 -5.04 -4.12
N ARG A 117 -11.65 -4.94 -5.28
CA ARG A 117 -10.72 -3.86 -5.62
C ARG A 117 -9.56 -3.70 -4.63
N GLY A 118 -9.06 -4.82 -4.13
CA GLY A 118 -7.82 -4.90 -3.37
C GLY A 118 -6.61 -4.95 -4.28
N VAL A 119 -5.53 -4.31 -3.87
CA VAL A 119 -4.23 -4.37 -4.55
C VAL A 119 -3.29 -5.24 -3.70
N GLU A 120 -2.89 -6.39 -4.26
CA GLU A 120 -1.89 -7.27 -3.64
C GLU A 120 -0.55 -6.54 -3.54
N VAL A 121 0.04 -6.56 -2.35
CA VAL A 121 1.41 -6.11 -2.10
C VAL A 121 2.27 -7.36 -2.05
N ASP A 122 3.32 -7.41 -2.87
CA ASP A 122 4.17 -8.59 -2.93
C ASP A 122 4.83 -8.87 -1.56
N THR A 123 4.66 -10.08 -1.06
CA THR A 123 5.19 -10.51 0.24
C THR A 123 5.90 -11.84 0.12
N ALA A 124 7.04 -11.96 0.80
CA ALA A 124 7.71 -13.24 0.96
C ALA A 124 6.89 -14.15 1.90
N GLY A 125 6.28 -15.22 1.37
CA GLY A 125 5.60 -16.25 2.17
C GLY A 125 4.41 -16.94 1.52
N ASP A 126 3.61 -17.61 2.37
CA ASP A 126 2.32 -18.22 2.06
C ASP A 126 1.11 -17.34 2.44
N GLY A 127 1.36 -16.26 3.19
CA GLY A 127 0.38 -15.21 3.47
C GLY A 127 0.24 -14.17 2.35
N PHE A 128 -0.75 -13.31 2.50
CA PHE A 128 -1.06 -12.19 1.62
C PHE A 128 -1.11 -10.88 2.39
N LEU A 129 -0.56 -9.83 1.80
CA LEU A 129 -0.82 -8.45 2.16
C LEU A 129 -1.54 -7.78 0.99
N ALA A 130 -2.62 -7.07 1.29
CA ALA A 130 -3.31 -6.26 0.30
C ALA A 130 -3.72 -4.90 0.87
N THR A 131 -3.82 -3.91 -0.01
CA THR A 131 -4.35 -2.59 0.31
C THR A 131 -5.73 -2.37 -0.29
N PHE A 132 -6.52 -1.56 0.40
CA PHE A 132 -7.83 -1.10 -0.03
C PHE A 132 -7.94 0.40 0.30
N ASP A 133 -8.60 1.13 -0.58
CA ASP A 133 -9.04 2.52 -0.41
C ASP A 133 -10.20 2.67 0.61
N GLY A 134 -10.63 1.59 1.28
CA GLY A 134 -11.61 1.69 2.36
C GLY A 134 -11.87 0.38 3.14
N PRO A 135 -12.17 0.46 4.45
CA PRO A 135 -12.26 -0.69 5.33
C PRO A 135 -13.40 -1.65 5.01
N GLY A 136 -14.55 -1.14 4.55
CA GLY A 136 -15.69 -2.00 4.20
C GLY A 136 -15.39 -2.98 3.06
N ARG A 137 -14.53 -2.60 2.10
CA ARG A 137 -14.09 -3.52 1.02
C ARG A 137 -13.15 -4.58 1.57
N ALA A 138 -12.17 -4.18 2.39
CA ALA A 138 -11.24 -5.10 3.02
C ALA A 138 -11.97 -6.17 3.86
N LEU A 139 -12.99 -5.77 4.65
CA LEU A 139 -13.76 -6.71 5.49
C LEU A 139 -14.59 -7.72 4.67
N ARG A 140 -15.22 -7.27 3.58
CA ARG A 140 -15.93 -8.18 2.66
C ARG A 140 -14.96 -9.14 1.97
N CYS A 141 -13.81 -8.64 1.54
CA CYS A 141 -12.76 -9.45 0.95
C CYS A 141 -12.25 -10.50 1.94
N ALA A 142 -11.94 -10.11 3.17
CA ALA A 142 -11.48 -11.01 4.23
C ALA A 142 -12.51 -12.11 4.53
N SER A 143 -13.79 -11.74 4.59
CA SER A 143 -14.88 -12.71 4.81
C SER A 143 -15.00 -13.73 3.67
N ALA A 144 -14.95 -13.26 2.42
CA ALA A 144 -14.99 -14.11 1.24
C ALA A 144 -13.75 -15.03 1.15
N ILE A 145 -12.57 -14.52 1.48
CA ILE A 145 -11.33 -15.32 1.53
C ILE A 145 -11.45 -16.41 2.60
N ARG A 146 -11.96 -16.09 3.80
CA ARG A 146 -12.19 -17.08 4.86
C ARG A 146 -13.13 -18.20 4.41
N GLU A 147 -14.25 -17.85 3.79
CA GLU A 147 -15.24 -18.82 3.28
C GLU A 147 -14.68 -19.68 2.15
N GLY A 148 -14.00 -19.06 1.18
CA GLY A 148 -13.36 -19.76 0.07
C GLY A 148 -12.24 -20.69 0.54
N ALA A 149 -11.42 -20.25 1.50
CA ALA A 149 -10.36 -21.07 2.10
C ALA A 149 -10.95 -22.29 2.83
N GLY A 150 -12.03 -22.09 3.60
CA GLY A 150 -12.73 -23.17 4.27
C GLY A 150 -13.22 -24.25 3.29
N SER A 151 -13.72 -23.84 2.12
CA SER A 151 -14.14 -24.76 1.05
C SER A 151 -12.97 -25.57 0.44
N LEU A 152 -11.74 -25.08 0.58
CA LEU A 152 -10.51 -25.78 0.18
C LEU A 152 -9.89 -26.61 1.32
N GLY A 153 -10.55 -26.66 2.48
CA GLY A 153 -10.02 -27.32 3.68
C GLY A 153 -8.82 -26.57 4.28
N ILE A 154 -8.73 -25.26 4.08
CA ILE A 154 -7.71 -24.39 4.64
C ILE A 154 -8.36 -23.45 5.66
N ALA A 155 -7.87 -23.49 6.90
CA ALA A 155 -8.19 -22.47 7.88
C ALA A 155 -7.23 -21.29 7.71
N VAL A 156 -7.76 -20.08 7.58
CA VAL A 156 -7.00 -18.83 7.52
C VAL A 156 -7.27 -17.98 8.75
N ARG A 157 -6.31 -17.13 9.09
CA ARG A 157 -6.49 -16.04 10.04
C ARG A 157 -6.24 -14.72 9.31
N ALA A 158 -6.89 -13.65 9.75
CA ALA A 158 -6.72 -12.35 9.10
C ALA A 158 -6.72 -11.18 10.09
N GLY A 159 -6.04 -10.11 9.68
CA GLY A 159 -6.02 -8.83 10.40
C GLY A 159 -6.30 -7.67 9.46
N VAL A 160 -7.12 -6.71 9.91
CA VAL A 160 -7.46 -5.50 9.14
C VAL A 160 -7.16 -4.26 9.97
N HIS A 161 -6.48 -3.30 9.34
CA HIS A 161 -6.20 -2.00 9.96
C HIS A 161 -6.28 -0.88 8.92
N THR A 162 -6.72 0.31 9.33
CA THR A 162 -6.69 1.52 8.50
C THR A 162 -5.79 2.55 9.14
N GLY A 163 -4.85 3.08 8.36
CA GLY A 163 -3.89 4.10 8.81
C GLY A 163 -3.09 4.66 7.64
N GLU A 164 -2.24 5.64 7.92
CA GLU A 164 -1.35 6.20 6.91
C GLU A 164 -0.23 5.22 6.56
N VAL A 165 0.00 5.05 5.27
CA VAL A 165 1.10 4.25 4.71
C VAL A 165 1.89 5.09 3.74
N GLU A 166 3.19 4.82 3.67
CA GLU A 166 4.07 5.34 2.63
C GLU A 166 4.01 4.41 1.42
N VAL A 167 3.68 4.96 0.25
CA VAL A 167 3.71 4.21 -1.01
C VAL A 167 5.13 4.21 -1.56
N LEU A 168 5.63 3.01 -1.85
CA LEU A 168 6.95 2.76 -2.42
C LEU A 168 6.80 2.10 -3.79
N ALA A 169 7.82 2.19 -4.65
CA ALA A 169 7.81 1.58 -5.98
C ALA A 169 7.48 0.07 -5.99
N ALA A 170 7.81 -0.64 -4.89
CA ALA A 170 7.61 -2.08 -4.75
C ALA A 170 6.68 -2.46 -3.58
N GLY A 171 5.89 -1.54 -3.02
CA GLY A 171 4.95 -1.87 -1.96
C GLY A 171 4.59 -0.71 -1.04
N ILE A 172 4.39 -1.02 0.24
CA ILE A 172 4.02 -0.03 1.26
C ILE A 172 4.89 -0.18 2.51
N ALA A 173 5.08 0.93 3.22
CA ALA A 173 5.75 0.95 4.51
C ALA A 173 5.00 1.82 5.54
N GLY A 174 5.41 1.73 6.80
CA GLY A 174 4.92 2.58 7.87
C GLY A 174 4.26 1.81 9.02
N LEU A 175 3.95 2.55 10.08
CA LEU A 175 3.44 1.98 11.33
C LEU A 175 2.10 1.25 11.14
N ALA A 176 1.24 1.73 10.24
CA ALA A 176 -0.04 1.09 9.93
C ALA A 176 0.14 -0.35 9.39
N VAL A 177 1.17 -0.59 8.57
CA VAL A 177 1.51 -1.93 8.07
C VAL A 177 1.88 -2.86 9.23
N HIS A 178 2.70 -2.37 10.16
CA HIS A 178 3.08 -3.12 11.35
C HIS A 178 1.89 -3.41 12.28
N VAL A 179 1.01 -2.43 12.51
CA VAL A 179 -0.22 -2.62 13.30
C VAL A 179 -1.08 -3.72 12.68
N GLY A 180 -1.36 -3.64 11.38
CA GLY A 180 -2.16 -4.65 10.67
C GLY A 180 -1.56 -6.06 10.79
N ALA A 181 -0.24 -6.19 10.61
CA ALA A 181 0.45 -7.47 10.75
C ALA A 181 0.36 -8.04 12.17
N ARG A 182 0.44 -7.19 13.20
CA ARG A 182 0.34 -7.63 14.60
C ARG A 182 -1.08 -8.01 14.97
N ILE A 183 -2.09 -7.30 14.47
CA ILE A 183 -3.49 -7.68 14.64
C ILE A 183 -3.77 -9.03 13.98
N ALA A 184 -3.25 -9.27 12.77
CA ALA A 184 -3.40 -10.58 12.11
C ALA A 184 -2.73 -11.71 12.89
N ALA A 185 -1.59 -11.43 13.54
CA ALA A 185 -0.87 -12.42 14.33
C ALA A 185 -1.59 -12.81 15.63
N LEU A 186 -2.47 -11.94 16.17
CA LEU A 186 -3.33 -12.24 17.32
C LEU A 186 -4.48 -13.17 16.94
N ALA A 187 -4.88 -13.19 15.67
CA ALA A 187 -6.03 -13.95 15.20
C ALA A 187 -5.76 -15.46 15.23
N THR A 188 -6.77 -16.20 15.68
CA THR A 188 -6.82 -17.65 15.66
C THR A 188 -7.39 -18.18 14.34
N ALA A 189 -7.40 -19.51 14.16
CA ALA A 189 -7.86 -20.13 12.93
C ALA A 189 -9.35 -19.82 12.65
N GLY A 190 -9.63 -19.25 11.47
CA GLY A 190 -10.96 -18.79 11.06
C GLY A 190 -11.32 -17.38 11.53
N GLU A 191 -10.47 -16.75 12.33
CA GLU A 191 -10.75 -15.45 12.93
C GLU A 191 -10.28 -14.30 12.03
N ILE A 192 -11.07 -13.24 12.00
CA ILE A 192 -10.74 -11.98 11.33
C ILE A 192 -10.75 -10.90 12.41
N LEU A 193 -9.57 -10.41 12.78
CA LEU A 193 -9.41 -9.36 13.77
C LEU A 193 -9.24 -7.99 13.09
N VAL A 194 -9.72 -6.94 13.76
CA VAL A 194 -9.68 -5.57 13.25
C VAL A 194 -9.27 -4.60 14.35
N SER A 195 -8.64 -3.48 13.97
CA SER A 195 -8.39 -2.39 14.93
C SER A 195 -9.66 -1.62 15.27
N GLY A 196 -9.67 -0.90 16.39
CA GLY A 196 -10.73 0.06 16.72
C GLY A 196 -11.01 1.07 15.60
N THR A 197 -9.97 1.58 14.94
CA THR A 197 -10.10 2.48 13.78
C THR A 197 -10.98 1.88 12.66
N VAL A 198 -10.78 0.60 12.32
CA VAL A 198 -11.56 -0.07 11.28
C VAL A 198 -13.03 -0.18 11.68
N ARG A 199 -13.29 -0.60 12.92
CA ARG A 199 -14.64 -0.70 13.49
C ARG A 199 -15.37 0.65 13.40
N ASP A 200 -14.70 1.73 13.82
CA ASP A 200 -15.29 3.06 13.89
C ASP A 200 -15.62 3.60 12.49
N LEU A 201 -14.71 3.40 11.52
CA LEU A 201 -14.88 3.83 10.13
C LEU A 201 -15.99 3.09 9.36
N VAL A 202 -16.44 1.93 9.82
CA VAL A 202 -17.51 1.16 9.16
C VAL A 202 -18.84 1.18 9.93
N THR A 203 -19.00 2.11 10.87
CA THR A 203 -20.27 2.34 11.57
C THR A 203 -21.42 2.50 10.57
N GLY A 204 -22.51 1.75 10.77
CA GLY A 204 -23.67 1.76 9.86
C GLY A 204 -23.52 0.93 8.58
N SER A 205 -22.38 0.23 8.38
CA SER A 205 -22.14 -0.59 7.18
C SER A 205 -22.62 -2.05 7.31
N GLY A 206 -23.36 -2.39 8.37
CA GLY A 206 -23.92 -3.73 8.59
C GLY A 206 -22.95 -4.79 9.12
N PHE A 207 -21.72 -4.41 9.48
CA PHE A 207 -20.78 -5.32 10.14
C PHE A 207 -21.06 -5.39 11.64
N ALA A 208 -20.92 -6.60 12.20
CA ALA A 208 -20.95 -6.84 13.63
C ALA A 208 -19.54 -7.16 14.13
N PHE A 209 -19.25 -6.71 15.35
CA PHE A 209 -17.95 -6.87 15.97
C PHE A 209 -18.10 -7.31 17.43
N LEU A 210 -17.19 -8.18 17.86
CA LEU A 210 -17.04 -8.61 19.25
C LEU A 210 -15.75 -8.05 19.82
N GLU A 211 -15.77 -7.61 21.07
CA GLU A 211 -14.54 -7.16 21.73
C GLU A 211 -13.58 -8.34 21.90
N SER A 212 -12.34 -8.15 21.45
CA SER A 212 -11.24 -9.12 21.57
C SER A 212 -10.13 -8.61 22.51
N GLY A 213 -10.45 -7.61 23.35
CA GLY A 213 -9.55 -7.05 24.34
C GLY A 213 -8.69 -5.87 23.86
N SER A 214 -7.83 -5.41 24.77
CA SER A 214 -6.78 -4.41 24.52
C SER A 214 -5.42 -5.08 24.53
N HIS A 215 -4.56 -4.73 23.58
CA HIS A 215 -3.27 -5.36 23.38
C HIS A 215 -2.16 -4.32 23.21
N ALA A 216 -1.04 -4.52 23.91
CA ALA A 216 0.23 -3.90 23.59
C ALA A 216 0.87 -4.61 22.39
N LEU A 217 0.90 -3.95 21.23
CA LEU A 217 1.49 -4.53 20.02
C LEU A 217 3.00 -4.25 19.99
N LYS A 218 3.82 -5.31 19.89
CA LYS A 218 5.28 -5.19 19.90
C LYS A 218 5.77 -4.17 18.85
N GLY A 219 6.45 -3.12 19.32
CA GLY A 219 7.03 -2.06 18.50
C GLY A 219 6.05 -0.96 18.08
N VAL A 220 4.82 -0.98 18.59
CA VAL A 220 3.82 0.06 18.37
C VAL A 220 3.48 0.74 19.69
N PRO A 221 3.57 2.08 19.79
CA PRO A 221 3.19 2.80 20.99
C PRO A 221 1.71 2.62 21.34
N GLY A 222 1.42 2.57 22.65
CA GLY A 222 0.06 2.59 23.18
C GLY A 222 -0.64 1.23 23.24
N GLU A 223 -1.85 1.27 23.78
CA GLU A 223 -2.75 0.13 23.93
C GLU A 223 -3.77 0.13 22.80
N TRP A 224 -3.94 -1.02 22.14
CA TRP A 224 -4.77 -1.15 20.95
C TRP A 224 -5.98 -2.02 21.22
N LYS A 225 -7.17 -1.44 21.10
CA LYS A 225 -8.43 -2.19 21.13
C LYS A 225 -8.57 -2.98 19.83
N VAL A 226 -8.81 -4.28 19.98
CA VAL A 226 -8.97 -5.22 18.88
C VAL A 226 -10.37 -5.84 18.94
N PHE A 227 -10.96 -6.08 17.78
CA PHE A 227 -12.30 -6.62 17.65
C PHE A 227 -12.32 -7.77 16.65
N ALA A 228 -13.10 -8.81 16.93
CA ALA A 228 -13.35 -9.89 15.99
C ALA A 228 -14.56 -9.56 15.12
N LEU A 229 -14.44 -9.77 13.80
CA LEU A 229 -15.56 -9.63 12.87
C LEU A 229 -16.51 -10.82 13.00
N GLY A 230 -17.74 -10.56 13.45
CA GLY A 230 -18.76 -11.58 13.67
C GLY A 230 -19.88 -11.09 14.58
N GLN A 231 -21.00 -11.81 14.55
CA GLN A 231 -22.08 -11.58 15.51
C GLN A 231 -21.81 -12.35 16.81
N PRO A 232 -22.32 -11.86 17.96
CA PRO A 232 -22.34 -12.67 19.16
C PRO A 232 -23.13 -13.95 18.87
N ASN A 233 -22.54 -15.10 19.17
CA ASN A 233 -23.28 -16.36 19.22
C ASN A 233 -24.25 -16.28 20.40
N PHE A 234 -25.52 -15.97 20.16
CA PHE A 234 -26.57 -16.25 21.12
C PHE A 234 -26.84 -17.75 21.04
N THR A 235 -26.23 -18.50 21.96
CA THR A 235 -26.56 -19.91 22.21
C THR A 235 -27.52 -19.98 23.40
#